data_AF-A0A959GYT4-F1
#
_entry.id   AF-A0A959GYT4-F1
#
_cell.length_a   1.000
_cell.length_b   1.000
_cell.length_c   1.000
_cell.angle_alpha   90.00
_cell.angle_beta   90.00
_cell.angle_gamma   90.00
#
_symmetry.space_group_name_H-M   'P 1'
#
loop_
_entity.id
_entity.type
_entity.pdbx_description
1 polymer ?
#
loop_
_entity_poly.entity_id
_entity_poly.type
_entity_poly.pdbx_seq_one_letter_code
_entity_poly.pdbx_strand_id
1 'polypeptide(L)'
;MQLLQIERRTGLTREDFIENYLKPKRPVVFTDLSKDWPATTRWTFEYFKKEYGHLDVPIVGPDYHKPGPTYMKSQITMKFGDYLDLIQKGPTEYRIFLWNIFDHARELINDVSNPTICDGWVDKYPFMFFGGAGAVTNLHYDIDCSNVFHTHFWTRKHIVLFDQQQNHLLYQHPYTVQSHVNPLQPDYKKYPALEKAVGHETILQHGETLFIPAM
;
A
#
# COMPACT_ATOMS: atom_id res chain seq x y z
N MET A 1 17.59 10.85 9.23
CA MET A 1 17.26 9.44 8.90
C MET A 1 18.04 9.04 7.65
N GLN A 2 18.37 7.77 7.53
CA GLN A 2 18.93 7.19 6.32
C GLN A 2 17.87 6.26 5.70
N LEU A 3 17.65 6.34 4.39
CA LEU A 3 16.78 5.41 3.67
C LEU A 3 17.65 4.51 2.77
N LEU A 4 17.55 3.20 2.99
CA LEU A 4 18.25 2.18 2.23
C LEU A 4 17.31 1.62 1.15
N GLN A 5 17.82 1.31 -0.04
CA GLN A 5 16.99 0.71 -1.08
C GLN A 5 16.61 -0.72 -0.70
N ILE A 6 15.32 -1.06 -0.82
CA ILE A 6 14.85 -2.44 -0.66
C ILE A 6 15.37 -3.28 -1.84
N GLU A 7 15.91 -4.45 -1.53
CA GLU A 7 16.37 -5.41 -2.53
C GLU A 7 15.24 -5.84 -3.46
N ARG A 8 15.56 -5.97 -4.74
CA ARG A 8 14.61 -6.36 -5.79
C ARG A 8 15.06 -7.69 -6.38
N ARG A 9 14.15 -8.66 -6.48
CA ARG A 9 14.44 -10.03 -6.89
C ARG A 9 13.43 -10.54 -7.91
N THR A 10 13.94 -11.27 -8.88
CA THR A 10 13.18 -12.11 -9.82
C THR A 10 13.52 -13.56 -9.55
N GLY A 11 12.57 -14.48 -9.78
CA GLY A 11 12.80 -15.92 -9.69
C GLY A 11 13.16 -16.40 -8.28
N LEU A 12 12.74 -15.67 -7.25
CA LEU A 12 13.01 -16.05 -5.86
C LEU A 12 12.28 -17.37 -5.55
N THR A 13 13.02 -18.38 -5.10
CA THR A 13 12.42 -19.66 -4.69
C THR A 13 11.76 -19.51 -3.33
N ARG A 14 10.85 -20.43 -3.02
CA ARG A 14 10.21 -20.51 -1.70
C ARG A 14 11.25 -20.66 -0.59
N GLU A 15 12.24 -21.53 -0.78
CA GLU A 15 13.30 -21.77 0.19
C GLU A 15 14.14 -20.52 0.41
N ASP A 16 14.59 -19.86 -0.66
CA ASP A 16 15.38 -18.63 -0.56
C ASP A 16 14.58 -17.51 0.10
N PHE A 17 13.29 -17.38 -0.25
CA PHE A 17 12.41 -16.40 0.37
C PHE A 17 12.27 -16.64 1.87
N ILE A 18 11.99 -17.88 2.27
CA ILE A 18 11.77 -18.23 3.66
C ILE A 18 13.01 -17.96 4.50
N GLU A 19 14.19 -18.42 4.06
CA GLU A 19 15.42 -18.30 4.84
C GLU A 19 15.97 -16.87 4.90
N ASN A 20 15.90 -16.11 3.80
CA ASN A 20 16.57 -14.82 3.69
C ASN A 20 15.68 -13.60 3.94
N TYR A 21 14.34 -13.77 3.90
CA TYR A 21 13.40 -12.64 3.98
C TYR A 21 12.30 -12.86 5.00
N LEU A 22 11.58 -13.99 4.94
CA LEU A 22 10.47 -14.25 5.87
C LEU A 22 10.97 -14.43 7.31
N LYS A 23 11.88 -15.38 7.54
CA LYS A 23 12.41 -15.64 8.90
C LYS A 23 13.18 -14.45 9.48
N PRO A 24 14.05 -13.75 8.71
CA PRO A 24 14.77 -12.59 9.23
C PRO A 24 13.92 -11.31 9.30
N LYS A 25 12.65 -11.35 8.88
CA LYS A 25 11.76 -10.19 8.77
C LYS A 25 12.36 -9.06 7.93
N ARG A 26 12.91 -9.39 6.76
CA ARG A 26 13.52 -8.44 5.83
C ARG A 26 12.59 -8.17 4.63
N PRO A 27 12.29 -6.90 4.30
CA PRO A 27 11.47 -6.59 3.14
C PRO A 27 12.19 -6.90 1.82
N VAL A 28 11.41 -7.25 0.79
CA VAL A 28 11.91 -7.49 -0.58
C VAL A 28 10.85 -7.15 -1.61
N VAL A 29 11.27 -6.62 -2.75
CA VAL A 29 10.40 -6.47 -3.92
C VAL A 29 10.57 -7.68 -4.83
N PHE A 30 9.48 -8.38 -5.08
CA PHE A 30 9.38 -9.34 -6.17
C PHE A 30 9.02 -8.62 -7.46
N THR A 31 9.80 -8.84 -8.51
CA THR A 31 9.53 -8.27 -9.84
C THR A 31 8.63 -9.16 -10.69
N ASP A 32 8.34 -10.38 -10.25
CA ASP A 32 7.72 -11.40 -11.08
C ASP A 32 6.69 -12.29 -10.35
N LEU A 33 6.33 -11.96 -9.10
CA LEU A 33 5.40 -12.75 -8.28
C LEU A 33 3.97 -12.77 -8.84
N SER A 34 3.52 -11.66 -9.42
CA SER A 34 2.21 -11.55 -10.07
C SER A 34 2.26 -11.67 -11.60
N LYS A 35 3.38 -12.10 -12.20
CA LYS A 35 3.58 -12.08 -13.66
C LYS A 35 2.50 -12.85 -14.43
N ASP A 36 1.97 -13.92 -13.83
CA ASP A 36 0.99 -14.82 -14.45
C ASP A 36 -0.45 -14.45 -14.08
N TRP A 37 -0.66 -13.39 -13.29
CA TRP A 37 -2.00 -12.93 -12.91
C TRP A 37 -2.67 -12.22 -14.09
N PRO A 38 -3.90 -12.61 -14.49
CA PRO A 38 -4.68 -11.86 -15.48
C PRO A 38 -4.79 -10.37 -15.17
N ALA A 39 -4.82 -10.01 -13.88
CA ALA A 39 -4.83 -8.63 -13.39
C ALA A 39 -3.73 -7.74 -14.01
N THR A 40 -2.54 -8.27 -14.30
CA THR A 40 -1.43 -7.50 -14.88
C THR A 40 -1.71 -6.94 -16.26
N THR A 41 -2.63 -7.53 -17.02
CA THR A 41 -2.97 -7.04 -18.37
C THR A 41 -4.42 -6.58 -18.47
N ARG A 42 -5.31 -7.23 -17.72
CA ARG A 42 -6.76 -6.99 -17.78
C ARG A 42 -7.20 -5.77 -16.99
N TRP A 43 -6.62 -5.54 -15.82
CA TRP A 43 -7.03 -4.41 -14.99
C TRP A 43 -6.42 -3.16 -15.59
N THR A 44 -7.19 -2.40 -16.35
CA THR A 44 -6.84 -1.07 -16.86
C THR A 44 -7.85 -0.03 -16.35
N PHE A 45 -7.53 1.26 -16.46
CA PHE A 45 -8.50 2.31 -16.16
C PHE A 45 -9.77 2.16 -17.00
N GLU A 46 -9.63 1.90 -18.30
CA GLU A 46 -10.72 1.69 -19.24
C GLU A 46 -11.56 0.47 -18.87
N TYR A 47 -10.92 -0.64 -18.48
CA TYR A 47 -11.61 -1.83 -18.00
C TYR A 47 -12.44 -1.52 -16.75
N PHE A 48 -11.84 -0.90 -15.74
CA PHE A 48 -12.56 -0.56 -14.51
C PHE A 48 -13.68 0.44 -14.75
N LYS A 49 -13.47 1.45 -15.59
CA LYS A 49 -14.51 2.42 -15.98
C LYS A 49 -15.68 1.73 -16.69
N LYS A 50 -15.39 0.82 -17.62
CA LYS A 50 -16.42 0.14 -18.40
C LYS A 50 -17.24 -0.83 -17.56
N GLU A 51 -16.58 -1.71 -16.81
CA GLU A 51 -17.26 -2.80 -16.10
C GLU A 51 -17.82 -2.35 -14.75
N TYR A 52 -17.12 -1.45 -14.04
CA TYR A 52 -17.43 -1.07 -12.66
C TYR A 52 -17.64 0.43 -12.45
N GLY A 53 -17.57 1.24 -13.50
CA GLY A 53 -17.67 2.70 -13.37
C GLY A 53 -18.99 3.19 -12.78
N HIS A 54 -20.05 2.37 -12.83
CA HIS A 54 -21.38 2.66 -12.29
C HIS A 54 -21.47 2.56 -10.75
N LEU A 55 -20.49 1.94 -10.10
CA LEU A 55 -20.46 1.78 -8.64
C LEU A 55 -20.28 3.15 -7.96
N ASP A 56 -20.94 3.35 -6.82
CA ASP A 56 -20.75 4.52 -5.98
C ASP A 56 -19.60 4.27 -5.00
N VAL A 57 -18.59 5.14 -5.02
CA VAL A 57 -17.38 5.01 -4.20
C VAL A 57 -17.24 6.18 -3.21
N PRO A 58 -16.86 5.90 -1.95
CA PRO A 58 -16.54 6.93 -0.99
C PRO A 58 -15.13 7.48 -1.25
N ILE A 59 -15.03 8.80 -1.38
CA ILE A 59 -13.78 9.51 -1.63
C ILE A 59 -13.38 10.27 -0.36
N VAL A 60 -12.13 10.08 0.03
CA VAL A 60 -11.51 10.79 1.15
C VAL A 60 -10.49 11.78 0.61
N GLY A 61 -10.44 12.95 1.22
CA GLY A 61 -9.49 14.02 0.88
C GLY A 61 -8.29 14.09 1.84
N PRO A 62 -7.48 15.15 1.73
CA PRO A 62 -6.23 15.31 2.49
C PRO A 62 -6.43 15.40 4.01
N ASP A 63 -7.62 15.80 4.47
CA ASP A 63 -7.92 15.90 5.90
C ASP A 63 -8.25 14.55 6.56
N TYR A 64 -8.21 13.44 5.82
CA TYR A 64 -8.61 12.11 6.32
C TYR A 64 -7.84 11.68 7.58
N HIS A 65 -6.55 12.03 7.66
CA HIS A 65 -5.69 11.71 8.80
C HIS A 65 -5.55 12.87 9.81
N LYS A 66 -6.23 14.01 9.59
CA LYS A 66 -6.13 15.14 10.53
C LYS A 66 -7.09 14.94 11.71
N PRO A 67 -6.63 15.12 12.96
CA PRO A 67 -7.51 15.11 14.13
C PRO A 67 -8.62 16.16 13.99
N GLY A 68 -9.87 15.76 14.20
CA GLY A 68 -11.01 16.68 14.14
C GLY A 68 -12.31 16.02 13.66
N PRO A 69 -13.37 16.82 13.40
CA PRO A 69 -14.70 16.33 13.03
C PRO A 69 -14.76 15.48 11.76
N THR A 70 -13.78 15.62 10.88
CA THR A 70 -13.63 14.92 9.59
C THR A 70 -12.67 13.73 9.64
N TYR A 71 -12.11 13.41 10.81
CA TYR A 71 -11.18 12.30 10.98
C TYR A 71 -11.80 10.98 10.51
N MET A 72 -11.10 10.30 9.60
CA MET A 72 -11.51 9.02 8.99
C MET A 72 -12.90 9.03 8.31
N LYS A 73 -13.42 10.18 7.89
CA LYS A 73 -14.72 10.28 7.20
C LYS A 73 -14.56 10.49 5.69
N SER A 74 -15.42 9.83 4.93
CA SER A 74 -15.63 10.16 3.51
C SER A 74 -16.16 11.59 3.39
N GLN A 75 -15.64 12.33 2.42
CA GLN A 75 -16.04 13.71 2.16
C GLN A 75 -17.04 13.78 1.00
N ILE A 76 -16.93 12.86 0.05
CA ILE A 76 -17.69 12.88 -1.21
C ILE A 76 -18.02 11.42 -1.58
N THR A 77 -19.20 11.20 -2.17
CA THR A 77 -19.51 9.97 -2.89
C THR A 77 -19.70 10.32 -4.36
N MET A 78 -19.08 9.56 -5.27
CA MET A 78 -19.24 9.73 -6.71
C MET A 78 -19.18 8.40 -7.44
N LYS A 79 -19.47 8.40 -8.74
CA LYS A 79 -19.31 7.20 -9.58
C LYS A 79 -17.84 6.84 -9.70
N PHE A 80 -17.53 5.55 -9.66
CA PHE A 80 -16.17 5.05 -9.75
C PHE A 80 -15.52 5.47 -11.07
N GLY A 81 -16.29 5.50 -12.16
CA GLY A 81 -15.82 5.98 -13.45
C GLY A 81 -15.37 7.45 -13.42
N ASP A 82 -16.16 8.30 -12.74
CA ASP A 82 -15.83 9.73 -12.57
C ASP A 82 -14.58 9.92 -11.70
N TYR A 83 -14.43 9.09 -10.66
CA TYR A 83 -13.24 9.10 -9.81
C TYR A 83 -11.99 8.68 -10.60
N LEU A 84 -12.07 7.64 -11.43
CA LEU A 84 -10.98 7.21 -12.31
C LEU A 84 -10.58 8.33 -13.28
N ASP A 85 -11.57 9.01 -13.89
CA ASP A 85 -11.31 10.20 -14.72
C ASP A 85 -10.64 11.33 -13.94
N LEU A 86 -11.06 11.55 -12.69
CA LEU A 86 -10.49 12.58 -11.83
C LEU A 86 -9.01 12.32 -11.52
N ILE A 87 -8.63 11.09 -11.16
CA ILE A 87 -7.24 10.76 -10.83
C ILE A 87 -6.33 10.66 -12.07
N GLN A 88 -6.90 10.45 -13.25
CA GLN A 88 -6.16 10.46 -14.53
C GLN A 88 -5.89 11.87 -15.06
N LYS A 89 -6.69 12.88 -14.68
CA LYS A 89 -6.52 14.27 -15.14
C LYS A 89 -5.25 14.94 -14.60
N GLY A 90 -4.77 14.51 -13.44
CA GLY A 90 -3.58 15.07 -12.81
C GLY A 90 -3.46 14.74 -11.34
N PRO A 91 -2.45 15.31 -10.66
CA PRO A 91 -2.23 15.08 -9.24
C PRO A 91 -3.43 15.47 -8.38
N THR A 92 -3.75 14.62 -7.41
CA THR A 92 -4.80 14.83 -6.43
C THR A 92 -4.54 13.99 -5.19
N GLU A 93 -4.90 14.55 -4.04
CA GLU A 93 -4.84 13.86 -2.74
C GLU A 93 -6.10 13.02 -2.48
N TYR A 94 -7.09 13.07 -3.38
CA TYR A 94 -8.27 12.23 -3.29
C TYR A 94 -7.92 10.75 -3.49
N ARG A 95 -8.51 9.91 -2.64
CA ARG A 95 -8.34 8.46 -2.67
C ARG A 95 -9.59 7.74 -2.18
N ILE A 96 -9.65 6.45 -2.46
CA ILE A 96 -10.62 5.53 -1.88
C ILE A 96 -9.93 4.80 -0.72
N PHE A 97 -10.53 4.83 0.47
CA PHE A 97 -9.95 4.22 1.67
C PHE A 97 -10.95 3.29 2.35
N LEU A 98 -10.54 2.05 2.62
CA LEU A 98 -11.34 0.97 3.23
C LEU A 98 -12.67 0.64 2.55
N TRP A 99 -12.89 1.11 1.32
CA TRP A 99 -13.89 0.55 0.42
C TRP A 99 -13.23 -0.52 -0.44
N ASN A 100 -13.77 -1.73 -0.44
CA ASN A 100 -13.15 -2.86 -1.12
C ASN A 100 -13.96 -3.26 -2.35
N ILE A 101 -13.35 -3.15 -3.53
CA ILE A 101 -14.02 -3.48 -4.79
C ILE A 101 -14.47 -4.95 -4.85
N PHE A 102 -13.76 -5.87 -4.18
CA PHE A 102 -14.11 -7.29 -4.18
C PHE A 102 -15.45 -7.61 -3.48
N ASP A 103 -15.95 -6.72 -2.62
CA ASP A 103 -17.29 -6.84 -2.02
C ASP A 103 -18.41 -6.52 -3.04
N HIS A 104 -18.07 -5.80 -4.11
CA HIS A 104 -18.98 -5.35 -5.16
C HIS A 104 -18.76 -6.08 -6.50
N ALA A 105 -17.56 -6.61 -6.73
CA ALA A 105 -17.11 -7.25 -7.96
C ALA A 105 -16.25 -8.48 -7.63
N ARG A 106 -16.90 -9.51 -7.06
CA ARG A 106 -16.22 -10.68 -6.51
C ARG A 106 -15.47 -11.50 -7.56
N GLU A 107 -15.90 -11.43 -8.82
CA GLU A 107 -15.26 -12.10 -9.94
C GLU A 107 -13.84 -11.61 -10.23
N LEU A 108 -13.45 -10.42 -9.76
CA LEU A 108 -12.08 -9.91 -9.84
C LEU A 108 -11.08 -10.79 -9.07
N ILE A 109 -11.55 -11.57 -8.09
CA ILE A 109 -10.69 -12.54 -7.38
C ILE A 109 -10.08 -13.56 -8.35
N ASN A 110 -10.77 -13.87 -9.46
CA ASN A 110 -10.26 -14.81 -10.45
C ASN A 110 -9.10 -14.25 -11.29
N ASP A 111 -8.82 -12.94 -11.20
CA ASP A 111 -7.72 -12.30 -11.91
C ASP A 111 -6.40 -12.30 -11.10
N VAL A 112 -6.44 -12.81 -9.87
CA VAL A 112 -5.28 -12.94 -8.98
C VAL A 112 -5.16 -14.37 -8.46
N SER A 113 -4.00 -14.73 -7.90
CA SER A 113 -3.79 -16.05 -7.33
C SER A 113 -2.93 -15.96 -6.08
N ASN A 114 -3.17 -16.81 -5.10
CA ASN A 114 -2.31 -16.92 -3.93
C ASN A 114 -0.91 -17.40 -4.37
N PRO A 115 0.16 -16.62 -4.11
CA PRO A 115 1.51 -17.04 -4.45
C PRO A 115 1.93 -18.29 -3.68
N THR A 116 2.68 -19.19 -4.32
CA THR A 116 3.22 -20.41 -3.68
C THR A 116 4.50 -20.17 -2.88
N ILE A 117 4.93 -18.90 -2.78
CA ILE A 117 6.19 -18.49 -2.14
C ILE A 117 6.20 -18.73 -0.61
N CYS A 118 5.03 -18.79 0.01
CA CYS A 118 4.84 -19.20 1.40
C CYS A 118 3.42 -19.77 1.61
N ASP A 119 3.17 -20.34 2.78
CA ASP A 119 1.84 -20.81 3.20
C ASP A 119 1.14 -19.78 4.10
N GLY A 120 -0.09 -20.08 4.53
CA GLY A 120 -0.80 -19.29 5.54
C GLY A 120 -1.53 -18.07 4.99
N TRP A 121 -1.85 -18.06 3.69
CA TRP A 121 -2.66 -17.01 3.08
C TRP A 121 -4.05 -16.91 3.71
N VAL A 122 -4.51 -15.68 3.89
CA VAL A 122 -5.86 -15.41 4.37
C VAL A 122 -6.76 -15.17 3.15
N ASP A 123 -7.33 -16.25 2.61
CA ASP A 123 -8.07 -16.26 1.34
C ASP A 123 -9.31 -15.33 1.28
N LYS A 124 -9.78 -14.85 2.44
CA LYS A 124 -11.01 -14.04 2.54
C LYS A 124 -10.83 -12.54 2.32
N TYR A 125 -9.60 -12.01 2.29
CA TYR A 125 -9.40 -10.56 2.40
C TYR A 125 -8.36 -9.97 1.44
N PRO A 126 -8.46 -10.18 0.11
CA PRO A 126 -7.77 -9.26 -0.78
C PRO A 126 -8.39 -7.87 -0.60
N PHE A 127 -7.56 -6.85 -0.38
CA PHE A 127 -7.96 -5.45 -0.37
C PHE A 127 -7.33 -4.74 -1.55
N MET A 128 -8.15 -3.97 -2.28
CA MET A 128 -7.66 -3.10 -3.34
C MET A 128 -7.78 -1.64 -2.93
N PHE A 129 -6.70 -0.88 -3.12
CA PHE A 129 -6.65 0.54 -2.81
C PHE A 129 -6.49 1.34 -4.10
N PHE A 130 -7.20 2.47 -4.18
CA PHE A 130 -7.10 3.40 -5.31
C PHE A 130 -6.75 4.79 -4.81
N GLY A 131 -5.81 5.46 -5.48
CA GLY A 131 -5.40 6.82 -5.12
C GLY A 131 -4.83 7.56 -6.32
N GLY A 132 -5.02 8.88 -6.35
CA GLY A 132 -4.37 9.75 -7.33
C GLY A 132 -2.89 9.99 -7.04
N ALA A 133 -2.19 10.56 -8.02
CA ALA A 133 -0.81 11.00 -7.83
C ALA A 133 -0.76 12.11 -6.77
N GLY A 134 -0.07 11.88 -5.66
CA GLY A 134 -0.05 12.79 -4.51
C GLY A 134 -0.86 12.31 -3.31
N ALA A 135 -1.70 11.30 -3.46
CA ALA A 135 -2.35 10.65 -2.32
C ALA A 135 -1.30 9.98 -1.41
N VAL A 136 -1.33 10.32 -0.12
CA VAL A 136 -0.40 9.79 0.89
C VAL A 136 -1.17 8.98 1.94
N THR A 137 -0.64 7.80 2.25
CA THR A 137 -1.00 7.07 3.48
C THR A 137 0.10 7.35 4.49
N ASN A 138 -0.28 7.92 5.64
CA ASN A 138 0.68 8.28 6.68
C ASN A 138 1.44 7.06 7.20
N LEU A 139 2.64 7.29 7.75
CA LEU A 139 3.43 6.22 8.36
C LEU A 139 2.63 5.57 9.49
N HIS A 140 2.46 4.26 9.40
CA HIS A 140 1.74 3.43 10.36
C HIS A 140 2.26 2.00 10.29
N TYR A 141 1.76 1.17 11.20
CA TYR A 141 1.84 -0.28 11.07
C TYR A 141 0.44 -0.88 10.95
N ASP A 142 0.35 -2.06 10.35
CA ASP A 142 -0.92 -2.76 10.14
C ASP A 142 -1.43 -3.35 11.47
N ILE A 143 -2.69 -3.09 11.80
CA ILE A 143 -3.27 -3.45 13.12
C ILE A 143 -3.37 -4.97 13.32
N ASP A 144 -3.40 -5.75 12.25
CA ASP A 144 -3.48 -7.21 12.28
C ASP A 144 -2.10 -7.88 12.43
N CYS A 145 -1.02 -7.09 12.45
CA CYS A 145 0.35 -7.55 12.58
C CYS A 145 0.75 -8.63 11.55
N SER A 146 0.09 -8.66 10.39
CA SER A 146 0.27 -9.72 9.40
C SER A 146 1.46 -9.49 8.47
N ASN A 147 1.90 -10.55 7.80
CA ASN A 147 2.80 -10.44 6.66
C ASN A 147 1.98 -9.95 5.46
N VAL A 148 2.38 -8.84 4.84
CA VAL A 148 1.63 -8.24 3.74
C VAL A 148 2.39 -8.37 2.42
N PHE A 149 1.68 -8.81 1.39
CA PHE A 149 2.14 -8.80 0.01
C PHE A 149 1.39 -7.69 -0.74
N HIS A 150 2.08 -6.58 -0.97
CA HIS A 150 1.52 -5.39 -1.60
C HIS A 150 1.86 -5.36 -3.09
N THR A 151 0.98 -5.90 -3.94
CA THR A 151 1.14 -5.85 -5.40
C THR A 151 0.62 -4.52 -5.94
N HIS A 152 1.43 -3.82 -6.72
CA HIS A 152 1.09 -2.51 -7.28
C HIS A 152 0.67 -2.63 -8.75
N PHE A 153 -0.41 -1.95 -9.12
CA PHE A 153 -0.89 -1.86 -10.50
C PHE A 153 -0.98 -0.41 -10.94
N TRP A 154 -0.45 -0.13 -12.13
CA TRP A 154 -0.42 1.17 -12.82
C TRP A 154 0.39 2.25 -12.13
N THR A 155 1.06 3.05 -12.95
CA THR A 155 1.89 4.16 -12.46
C THR A 155 2.96 3.65 -11.48
N ARG A 156 3.23 4.39 -10.40
CA ARG A 156 4.31 4.10 -9.46
C ARG A 156 3.89 4.47 -8.05
N LYS A 157 4.36 3.71 -7.05
CA LYS A 157 4.12 4.01 -5.64
C LYS A 157 5.44 4.01 -4.86
N HIS A 158 5.73 5.13 -4.20
CA HIS A 158 6.87 5.24 -3.29
C HIS A 158 6.45 4.75 -1.91
N ILE A 159 7.19 3.78 -1.37
CA ILE A 159 6.94 3.18 -0.07
C ILE A 159 8.20 3.32 0.77
N VAL A 160 8.02 3.74 2.03
CA VAL A 160 9.07 3.79 3.05
C VAL A 160 8.64 2.92 4.22
N LEU A 161 9.54 2.04 4.66
CA LEU A 161 9.36 1.10 5.76
C LEU A 161 10.41 1.36 6.84
N PHE A 162 10.04 1.12 8.09
CA PHE A 162 10.97 1.11 9.22
C PHE A 162 10.76 -0.17 10.04
N ASP A 163 11.85 -0.70 10.60
CA ASP A 163 11.76 -1.80 11.56
C ASP A 163 11.02 -1.34 12.82
N GLN A 164 10.11 -2.17 13.34
CA GLN A 164 9.34 -1.90 14.56
C GLN A 164 10.21 -1.61 15.78
N GLN A 165 11.43 -2.17 15.83
CA GLN A 165 12.40 -1.88 16.89
C GLN A 165 12.75 -0.38 16.96
N GLN A 166 12.51 0.38 15.89
CA GLN A 166 12.76 1.81 15.80
C GLN A 166 11.55 2.68 16.14
N ASN A 167 10.41 2.12 16.61
CA ASN A 167 9.20 2.90 16.95
C ASN A 167 9.47 4.08 17.90
N HIS A 168 10.41 3.92 18.83
CA HIS A 168 10.85 4.97 19.76
C HIS A 168 11.49 6.20 19.07
N LEU A 169 11.93 6.06 17.82
CA LEU A 169 12.47 7.14 16.97
C LEU A 169 11.42 7.77 16.05
N LEU A 170 10.25 7.12 15.90
CA LEU A 170 9.24 7.46 14.90
C LEU A 170 8.06 8.26 15.46
N TYR A 171 8.12 8.74 16.71
CA TYR A 171 7.11 9.63 17.30
C TYR A 171 5.67 9.13 17.08
N GLN A 172 5.41 7.91 17.56
CA GLN A 172 4.10 7.28 17.48
C GLN A 172 3.04 8.09 18.23
N HIS A 173 1.84 8.18 17.66
CA HIS A 173 0.66 8.71 18.33
C HIS A 173 0.26 7.79 19.49
N PRO A 174 0.02 8.31 20.72
CA PRO A 174 -0.43 7.49 21.84
C PRO A 174 -1.68 6.68 21.51
N TYR A 175 -1.66 5.38 21.81
CA TYR A 175 -2.80 4.45 21.64
C TYR A 175 -3.30 4.28 20.21
N THR A 176 -2.49 4.57 19.19
CA THR A 176 -2.84 4.33 17.77
C THR A 176 -1.67 3.68 17.02
N VAL A 177 -1.93 3.23 15.79
CA VAL A 177 -0.90 2.66 14.91
C VAL A 177 -0.11 3.70 14.11
N GLN A 178 -0.49 4.98 14.19
CA GLN A 178 0.06 6.03 13.32
C GLN A 178 1.28 6.70 13.95
N SER A 179 2.11 7.28 13.08
CA SER A 179 3.23 8.14 13.44
C SER A 179 2.96 9.60 13.06
N HIS A 180 3.50 10.51 13.87
CA HIS A 180 3.51 11.95 13.61
C HIS A 180 4.45 12.37 12.46
N VAL A 181 5.30 11.47 11.98
CA VAL A 181 6.39 11.80 11.07
C VAL A 181 6.00 11.57 9.62
N ASN A 182 6.40 12.48 8.75
CA ASN A 182 6.35 12.27 7.31
C ASN A 182 7.77 11.91 6.82
N PRO A 183 8.03 10.65 6.44
CA PRO A 183 9.38 10.26 6.01
C PRO A 183 9.81 10.93 4.69
N LEU A 184 8.86 11.37 3.86
CA LEU A 184 9.13 12.05 2.60
C LEU A 184 9.44 13.55 2.78
N GLN A 185 8.98 14.12 3.90
CA GLN A 185 9.22 15.53 4.27
C GLN A 185 9.48 15.63 5.78
N PRO A 186 10.64 15.14 6.26
CA PRO A 186 10.93 15.07 7.68
C PRO A 186 11.19 16.45 8.29
N ASP A 187 10.56 16.71 9.44
CA ASP A 187 10.86 17.87 10.29
C ASP A 187 11.80 17.45 11.42
N TYR A 188 13.11 17.53 11.18
CA TYR A 188 14.12 17.17 12.18
C TYR A 188 14.18 18.14 13.37
N LYS A 189 13.70 19.37 13.21
CA LYS A 189 13.63 20.31 14.34
C LYS A 189 12.56 19.88 15.34
N LYS A 190 11.41 19.43 14.83
CA LYS A 190 10.30 18.93 15.65
C LYS A 190 10.51 17.49 16.11
N TYR A 191 11.15 16.66 15.28
CA TYR A 191 11.33 15.23 15.48
C TYR A 191 12.82 14.80 15.39
N PRO A 192 13.71 15.30 16.25
CA PRO A 192 15.15 15.09 16.14
C PRO A 192 15.61 13.62 16.22
N ALA A 193 14.87 12.73 16.88
CA ALA A 193 15.21 11.32 16.96
C ALA A 193 15.20 10.62 15.57
N LEU A 194 14.47 11.18 14.59
CA LEU A 194 14.49 10.71 13.21
C LEU A 194 15.88 10.79 12.58
N GLU A 195 16.79 11.62 13.08
CA GLU A 195 18.17 11.65 12.59
C GLU A 195 18.85 10.29 12.73
N LYS A 196 18.50 9.52 13.77
CA LYS A 196 19.04 8.20 14.08
C LYS A 196 18.29 7.05 13.42
N ALA A 197 17.15 7.30 12.79
CA ALA A 197 16.34 6.27 12.17
C ALA A 197 16.96 5.79 10.84
N VAL A 198 16.92 4.48 10.62
CA VAL A 198 17.30 3.80 9.37
C VAL A 198 16.06 3.14 8.79
N GLY A 199 15.56 3.69 7.69
CA GLY A 199 14.42 3.14 6.95
C GLY A 199 14.87 2.41 5.70
N HIS A 200 13.91 1.75 5.07
CA HIS A 200 14.05 1.16 3.75
C HIS A 200 13.04 1.77 2.80
N GLU A 201 13.39 1.99 1.55
CA GLU A 201 12.48 2.56 0.56
C GLU A 201 12.50 1.81 -0.77
N THR A 202 11.40 1.93 -1.50
CA THR A 202 11.29 1.44 -2.88
C THR A 202 10.24 2.21 -3.67
N ILE A 203 10.38 2.19 -4.99
CA ILE A 203 9.32 2.58 -5.91
C ILE A 203 8.80 1.30 -6.57
N LEU A 204 7.55 0.94 -6.30
CA LEU A 204 6.88 -0.16 -6.97
C LEU A 204 6.39 0.28 -8.36
N GLN A 205 6.67 -0.55 -9.35
CA GLN A 205 6.16 -0.45 -10.71
C GLN A 205 4.92 -1.33 -10.87
N HIS A 206 4.23 -1.20 -12.01
CA HIS A 206 3.11 -2.05 -12.36
C HIS A 206 3.53 -3.54 -12.37
N GLY A 207 2.81 -4.39 -11.64
CA GLY A 207 3.01 -5.83 -11.56
C GLY A 207 4.09 -6.27 -10.56
N GLU A 208 4.64 -5.36 -9.75
CA GLU A 208 5.62 -5.70 -8.71
C GLU A 208 4.94 -5.85 -7.36
N THR A 209 5.47 -6.76 -6.54
CA THR A 209 4.95 -7.04 -5.19
C THR A 209 6.01 -6.73 -4.14
N LEU A 210 5.69 -5.86 -3.18
CA LEU A 210 6.49 -5.68 -1.98
C LEU A 210 6.04 -6.65 -0.89
N PHE A 211 6.98 -7.42 -0.35
CA PHE A 211 6.78 -8.12 0.93
C PHE A 211 7.09 -7.19 2.09
N ILE A 212 6.09 -6.96 2.93
CA ILE A 212 6.18 -6.19 4.18
C ILE A 212 6.08 -7.21 5.33
N PRO A 213 7.17 -7.42 6.08
CA PRO A 213 7.18 -8.39 7.17
C PRO A 213 6.20 -8.04 8.30
N ALA A 214 5.60 -9.07 8.88
CA ALA A 214 4.84 -9.00 10.11
C ALA A 214 5.67 -8.41 11.26
N MET A 215 4.97 -7.72 12.17
CA MET A 215 5.55 -7.19 13.39
C MET A 215 5.97 -8.28 14.37
#